data_AF-A0A5B1C8W3-F1
#
_entry.id   AF-A0A5B1C8W3-F1
#
_cell.length_a   1.000
_cell.length_b   1.000
_cell.length_c   1.000
_cell.angle_alpha   90.00
_cell.angle_beta   90.00
_cell.angle_gamma   90.00
#
_symmetry.space_group_name_H-M   'P 1'
#
loop_
_entity.id
_entity.type
_entity.pdbx_description
1 polymer ?
#
loop_
_entity_poly.entity_id
_entity_poly.type
_entity_poly.pdbx_seq_one_letter_code
_entity_poly.pdbx_strand_id
1 'polypeptide(L)'
;MEPESNREERSTIDRFFRGLSECIFHSKLGVADVQMVDYVSDLLLRFTRIDETQRVRQPDGQPATEVFQMLCEAERRIGLARRGVHRHIGDFTLFWSGMYPESLRKTKRGQSCDEFLDYCKQGKRAYAIAATIQGGDDRPSSEVLMQMSEQFEMCAYGLREIRREWEEGAGGESGLLLG
;
A
#
# COMPACT_ATOMS: atom_id res chain seq x y z
N MET A 1 -30.71 5.85 -12.38
CA MET A 1 -30.91 5.14 -11.11
C MET A 1 -29.75 4.15 -11.01
N GLU A 2 -28.61 4.59 -10.47
CA GLU A 2 -27.40 3.76 -10.32
C GLU A 2 -27.60 2.80 -9.13
N PRO A 3 -27.09 1.57 -9.16
CA PRO A 3 -27.57 0.48 -8.33
C PRO A 3 -26.99 0.54 -6.91
N GLU A 4 -27.86 0.45 -5.91
CA GLU A 4 -27.52 0.43 -4.47
C GLU A 4 -26.57 -0.74 -4.09
N SER A 5 -26.60 -1.83 -4.86
CA SER A 5 -25.74 -3.02 -4.70
C SER A 5 -24.24 -2.72 -4.68
N ASN A 6 -23.77 -1.75 -5.48
CA ASN A 6 -22.34 -1.40 -5.56
C ASN A 6 -21.87 -0.54 -4.36
N ARG A 7 -22.80 0.05 -3.58
CA ARG A 7 -22.46 0.81 -2.36
C ARG A 7 -22.36 -0.10 -1.14
N GLU A 8 -23.19 -1.13 -1.04
CA GLU A 8 -23.21 -2.05 0.11
C GLU A 8 -22.01 -3.02 0.14
N GLU A 9 -21.63 -3.61 -1.01
CA GLU A 9 -20.38 -4.40 -1.11
C GLU A 9 -19.16 -3.55 -0.77
N ARG A 10 -19.16 -2.30 -1.25
CA ARG A 10 -18.08 -1.32 -1.01
C ARG A 10 -17.91 -0.99 0.47
N SER A 11 -19.02 -0.89 1.21
CA SER A 11 -19.00 -0.67 2.66
C SER A 11 -18.58 -1.92 3.43
N THR A 12 -18.86 -3.12 2.90
CA THR A 12 -18.54 -4.39 3.57
C THR A 12 -17.05 -4.70 3.51
N ILE A 13 -16.43 -4.54 2.34
CA ILE A 13 -14.98 -4.71 2.17
C ILE A 13 -14.18 -3.64 2.94
N ASP A 14 -14.65 -2.39 2.94
CA ASP A 14 -14.06 -1.31 3.75
C ASP A 14 -14.05 -1.64 5.24
N ARG A 15 -15.22 -2.02 5.78
CA ARG A 15 -15.35 -2.43 7.18
C ARG A 15 -14.49 -3.66 7.51
N PHE A 16 -14.37 -4.61 6.58
CA PHE A 16 -13.55 -5.80 6.75
C PHE A 16 -12.06 -5.45 6.86
N PHE A 17 -11.51 -4.68 5.90
CA PHE A 17 -10.09 -4.31 5.93
C PHE A 17 -9.74 -3.42 7.11
N ARG A 18 -10.61 -2.47 7.49
CA ARG A 18 -10.43 -1.66 8.70
C ARG A 18 -10.36 -2.54 9.96
N GLY A 19 -11.36 -3.39 10.17
CA GLY A 19 -11.39 -4.26 11.36
C GLY A 19 -10.22 -5.25 11.43
N LEU A 20 -9.81 -5.81 10.28
CA LEU A 20 -8.67 -6.73 10.24
C LEU A 20 -7.34 -6.01 10.49
N SER A 21 -7.16 -4.81 9.94
CA SER A 21 -5.97 -3.99 10.17
C SER A 21 -5.87 -3.55 11.63
N GLU A 22 -6.95 -3.03 12.20
CA GLU A 22 -7.02 -2.67 13.62
C GLU A 22 -6.68 -3.87 14.52
N CYS A 23 -7.29 -5.03 14.26
CA CYS A 23 -7.05 -6.24 15.02
C CYS A 23 -5.57 -6.64 14.98
N ILE A 24 -4.95 -6.69 13.80
CA ILE A 24 -3.57 -7.16 13.63
C ILE A 24 -2.57 -6.18 14.23
N PHE A 25 -2.72 -4.88 13.94
CA PHE A 25 -1.80 -3.88 14.46
C PHE A 25 -1.90 -3.78 15.99
N HIS A 26 -3.11 -3.89 16.55
CA HIS A 26 -3.30 -3.88 17.99
C HIS A 26 -2.83 -5.17 18.67
N SER A 27 -3.30 -6.33 18.21
CA SER A 27 -3.10 -7.62 18.91
C SER A 27 -1.75 -8.28 18.63
N LYS A 28 -1.22 -8.18 17.41
CA LYS A 28 0.03 -8.85 17.01
C LYS A 28 1.24 -7.94 17.05
N LEU A 29 1.06 -6.64 16.77
CA LEU A 29 2.17 -5.68 16.68
C LEU A 29 2.27 -4.74 17.88
N GLY A 30 1.26 -4.70 18.75
CA GLY A 30 1.23 -3.79 19.91
C GLY A 30 1.17 -2.31 19.52
N VAL A 31 0.73 -2.01 18.29
CA VAL A 31 0.64 -0.66 17.75
C VAL A 31 -0.74 -0.07 18.07
N ALA A 32 -0.75 1.14 18.63
CA ALA A 32 -1.95 1.89 18.95
C ALA A 32 -2.09 3.19 18.14
N ASP A 33 -1.23 3.40 17.13
CA ASP A 33 -1.31 4.58 16.29
C ASP A 33 -2.47 4.46 15.29
N VAL A 34 -3.58 5.10 15.63
CA VAL A 34 -4.82 5.05 14.85
C VAL A 34 -4.63 5.65 13.46
N GLN A 35 -3.85 6.74 13.31
CA GLN A 35 -3.70 7.42 12.02
C GLN A 35 -2.90 6.58 11.03
N MET A 36 -1.86 5.89 11.50
CA MET A 36 -1.11 4.95 10.68
C MET A 36 -1.97 3.75 10.27
N VAL A 37 -2.72 3.17 11.20
CA VAL A 37 -3.60 2.02 10.93
C VAL A 37 -4.70 2.39 9.94
N ASP A 38 -5.33 3.54 10.09
CA ASP A 38 -6.29 4.09 9.13
C ASP A 38 -5.65 4.27 7.75
N TYR A 39 -4.42 4.81 7.68
CA TYR A 39 -3.71 5.00 6.42
C TYR A 39 -3.44 3.68 5.71
N VAL A 40 -2.99 2.65 6.44
CA VAL A 40 -2.71 1.30 5.91
C VAL A 40 -4.01 0.65 5.41
N SER A 41 -5.09 0.79 6.16
CA SER A 41 -6.42 0.28 5.78
C SER A 41 -6.90 0.93 4.48
N ASP A 42 -6.80 2.27 4.40
CA ASP A 42 -7.17 3.00 3.20
C ASP A 42 -6.25 2.67 2.00
N LEU A 43 -4.96 2.37 2.25
CA LEU A 43 -4.01 1.94 1.21
C LEU A 43 -4.44 0.59 0.61
N LEU A 44 -4.81 -0.39 1.44
CA LEU A 44 -5.31 -1.68 0.97
C LEU A 44 -6.56 -1.50 0.08
N LEU A 45 -7.48 -0.62 0.48
CA LEU A 45 -8.68 -0.32 -0.30
C LEU A 45 -8.38 0.38 -1.63
N ARG A 46 -7.34 1.22 -1.69
CA ARG A 46 -6.88 1.80 -2.96
C ARG A 46 -6.30 0.73 -3.87
N PHE A 47 -5.41 -0.12 -3.37
CA PHE A 47 -4.64 -1.07 -4.18
C PHE A 47 -5.38 -2.36 -4.55
N THR A 48 -6.54 -2.63 -3.94
CA THR A 48 -7.48 -3.67 -4.40
C THR A 48 -8.19 -3.30 -5.71
N ARG A 49 -8.07 -2.04 -6.18
CA ARG A 49 -8.57 -1.60 -7.48
C ARG A 49 -7.42 -1.52 -8.48
N ILE A 50 -7.52 -2.28 -9.57
CA ILE A 50 -6.50 -2.32 -10.66
C ILE A 50 -6.15 -0.89 -11.14
N ASP A 51 -7.13 0.02 -11.17
CA ASP A 51 -6.97 1.39 -11.66
C ASP A 51 -5.97 2.25 -10.86
N GLU A 52 -5.81 2.00 -9.55
CA GLU A 52 -4.92 2.80 -8.70
C GLU A 52 -3.45 2.40 -8.87
N THR A 53 -3.17 1.15 -9.29
CA THR A 53 -1.79 0.70 -9.57
C THR A 53 -1.19 1.34 -10.82
N GLN A 54 -2.03 1.86 -11.71
CA GLN A 54 -1.65 2.48 -12.99
C GLN A 54 -1.76 4.01 -12.97
N ARG A 55 -1.74 4.61 -11.77
CA ARG A 55 -2.00 6.04 -11.58
C ARG A 55 -0.88 6.94 -12.12
N VAL A 56 0.37 6.48 -12.09
CA VAL A 56 1.51 7.21 -12.67
C VAL A 56 1.61 6.87 -14.15
N ARG A 57 1.61 7.90 -15.00
CA ARG A 57 1.71 7.79 -16.45
C ARG A 57 3.02 8.40 -16.92
N GLN A 58 3.67 7.70 -17.83
CA GLN A 58 4.88 8.13 -18.55
C GLN A 58 4.51 9.20 -19.61
N PRO A 59 5.50 9.92 -20.19
CA PRO A 59 5.23 10.97 -21.18
C PRO A 59 4.54 10.48 -22.45
N ASP A 60 4.64 9.18 -22.75
CA ASP A 60 3.98 8.51 -23.87
C ASP A 60 2.54 8.04 -23.54
N GLY A 61 2.05 8.30 -22.33
CA GLY A 61 0.73 7.92 -21.85
C GLY A 61 0.63 6.50 -21.29
N GLN A 62 1.69 5.70 -21.34
CA GLN A 62 1.69 4.36 -20.76
C GLN A 62 1.78 4.41 -19.23
N PRO A 63 1.16 3.47 -18.50
CA PRO A 63 1.34 3.41 -17.05
C PRO A 63 2.77 3.04 -16.69
N ALA A 64 3.32 3.70 -15.66
CA ALA A 64 4.57 3.31 -15.06
C ALA A 64 4.33 2.05 -14.20
N THR A 65 4.87 0.92 -14.63
CA THR A 65 4.69 -0.38 -13.95
C THR A 65 5.86 -0.72 -13.04
N GLU A 66 6.96 0.03 -13.13
CA GLU A 66 8.19 -0.17 -12.35
C GLU A 66 8.49 1.04 -11.47
N VAL A 67 9.03 0.79 -10.27
CA VAL A 67 9.42 1.84 -9.30
C VAL A 67 10.41 2.83 -9.92
N PHE A 68 11.36 2.36 -10.72
CA PHE A 68 12.33 3.22 -11.40
C PHE A 68 11.66 4.22 -12.36
N GLN A 69 10.65 3.78 -13.12
CA GLN A 69 9.89 4.67 -14.02
C GLN A 69 9.13 5.73 -13.22
N MET A 70 8.51 5.33 -12.11
CA MET A 70 7.80 6.27 -11.23
C MET A 70 8.75 7.30 -10.60
N LEU A 71 9.96 6.89 -10.21
CA LEU A 71 10.98 7.80 -9.68
C LEU A 71 11.43 8.83 -10.72
N CYS A 72 11.67 8.40 -11.96
CA CYS A 72 11.96 9.32 -13.08
C CYS A 72 10.84 10.35 -13.27
N GLU A 73 9.58 9.93 -13.16
CA GLU A 73 8.42 10.82 -13.24
C GLU A 73 8.30 11.77 -12.03
N ALA A 74 8.74 11.35 -10.85
CA ALA A 74 8.71 12.18 -9.65
C ALA A 74 9.69 13.36 -9.76
N GLU A 75 10.87 13.15 -10.35
CA GLU A 75 11.91 14.17 -10.53
C GLU A 75 11.48 15.29 -11.49
N ARG A 76 10.56 15.01 -12.41
CA ARG A 76 10.01 15.98 -13.37
C ARG A 76 8.92 16.87 -12.79
N ARG A 77 8.41 16.56 -11.59
CA ARG A 77 7.26 17.24 -10.99
C ARG A 77 7.68 18.18 -9.89
N ILE A 78 6.83 19.16 -9.60
CA ILE A 78 7.01 20.13 -8.50
C ILE A 78 5.76 20.23 -7.63
N GLY A 79 5.91 20.78 -6.42
CA GLY A 79 4.82 21.03 -5.49
C GLY A 79 3.92 19.81 -5.23
N LEU A 80 2.61 20.01 -5.26
CA LEU A 80 1.61 18.95 -5.00
C LEU A 80 1.68 17.77 -5.98
N ALA A 81 2.09 18.01 -7.22
CA ALA A 81 2.25 16.92 -8.20
C ALA A 81 3.42 16.01 -7.81
N ARG A 82 4.55 16.59 -7.39
CA ARG A 82 5.71 15.84 -6.87
C ARG A 82 5.34 15.07 -5.61
N ARG A 83 4.62 15.73 -4.70
CA ARG A 83 4.08 15.14 -3.49
C ARG A 83 3.26 13.89 -3.78
N GLY A 84 2.32 14.00 -4.72
CA GLY A 84 1.41 12.92 -5.10
C GLY A 84 2.15 11.71 -5.67
N VAL A 85 3.15 11.92 -6.53
CA VAL A 85 3.93 10.80 -7.10
C VAL A 85 4.79 10.12 -6.05
N HIS A 86 5.49 10.87 -5.19
CA HIS A 86 6.27 10.24 -4.12
C HIS A 86 5.39 9.50 -3.10
N ARG A 87 4.21 10.02 -2.76
CA ARG A 87 3.23 9.26 -1.95
C ARG A 87 2.85 7.96 -2.66
N HIS A 88 2.56 8.01 -3.95
CA HIS A 88 2.18 6.82 -4.72
C HIS A 88 3.32 5.78 -4.77
N ILE A 89 4.56 6.21 -4.95
CA ILE A 89 5.74 5.31 -4.88
C ILE A 89 5.83 4.63 -3.51
N GLY A 90 5.62 5.39 -2.43
CA GLY A 90 5.56 4.86 -1.07
C GLY A 90 4.44 3.83 -0.90
N ASP A 91 3.22 4.16 -1.35
CA ASP A 91 2.07 3.24 -1.26
C ASP A 91 2.32 1.95 -2.09
N PHE A 92 2.83 2.10 -3.32
CA PHE A 92 3.10 0.99 -4.23
C PHE A 92 4.15 0.03 -3.68
N THR A 93 5.29 0.58 -3.25
CA THR A 93 6.37 -0.23 -2.69
C THR A 93 5.94 -0.92 -1.40
N LEU A 94 5.16 -0.25 -0.54
CA LEU A 94 4.64 -0.84 0.69
C LEU A 94 3.66 -1.99 0.40
N PHE A 95 2.74 -1.79 -0.53
CA PHE A 95 1.78 -2.80 -0.94
C PHE A 95 2.49 -4.07 -1.46
N TRP A 96 3.43 -3.93 -2.39
CA TRP A 96 4.15 -5.08 -2.95
C TRP A 96 5.05 -5.78 -1.91
N SER A 97 5.75 -5.01 -1.07
CA SER A 97 6.59 -5.56 0.01
C SER A 97 5.79 -6.29 1.09
N GLY A 98 4.54 -5.88 1.35
CA GLY A 98 3.67 -6.49 2.34
C GLY A 98 2.85 -7.66 1.77
N MET A 99 2.11 -7.41 0.69
CA MET A 99 1.13 -8.35 0.13
C MET A 99 1.75 -9.39 -0.80
N TYR A 100 2.85 -9.10 -1.49
CA TYR A 100 3.45 -10.05 -2.45
C TYR A 100 4.99 -10.07 -2.37
N PRO A 101 5.58 -10.24 -1.18
CA PRO A 101 7.04 -10.24 -1.00
C PRO A 101 7.76 -11.33 -1.79
N GLU A 102 7.08 -12.47 -2.02
CA GLU A 102 7.62 -13.58 -2.80
C GLU A 102 7.79 -13.24 -4.29
N SER A 103 6.93 -12.37 -4.83
CA SER A 103 7.04 -11.91 -6.22
C SER A 103 8.29 -11.05 -6.40
N LEU A 104 8.66 -10.25 -5.40
CA LEU A 104 9.88 -9.43 -5.40
C LEU A 104 11.17 -10.24 -5.28
N ARG A 105 11.11 -11.46 -4.72
CA ARG A 105 12.28 -12.34 -4.54
C ARG A 105 12.56 -13.20 -5.77
N LYS A 106 11.55 -13.42 -6.62
CA LYS A 106 11.61 -14.34 -7.77
C LYS A 106 12.06 -13.69 -9.08
N THR A 107 12.10 -12.36 -9.16
CA THR A 107 12.27 -11.62 -10.42
C THR A 107 13.64 -11.82 -11.09
N LYS A 108 14.74 -12.12 -10.36
CA LYS A 108 16.03 -12.51 -10.98
C LYS A 108 16.80 -13.55 -10.15
N ARG A 109 17.09 -14.71 -10.74
CA ARG A 109 17.97 -15.77 -10.20
C ARG A 109 19.44 -15.30 -10.11
N GLY A 110 19.72 -14.35 -9.22
CA GLY A 110 21.07 -13.82 -8.97
C GLY A 110 21.18 -12.64 -7.99
N GLN A 111 20.09 -11.97 -7.60
CA GLN A 111 20.10 -10.77 -6.72
C GLN A 111 18.94 -10.74 -5.69
N SER A 112 18.50 -11.90 -5.20
CA SER A 112 17.16 -12.11 -4.60
C SER A 112 16.85 -11.43 -3.27
N CYS A 113 17.84 -10.89 -2.55
CA CYS A 113 17.60 -10.14 -1.30
C CYS A 113 17.62 -8.61 -1.54
N ASP A 114 18.28 -8.17 -2.62
CA ASP A 114 18.56 -6.76 -2.87
C ASP A 114 17.31 -6.02 -3.37
N GLU A 115 16.42 -6.70 -4.10
CA GLU A 115 15.21 -6.09 -4.68
C GLU A 115 14.14 -5.73 -3.63
N PHE A 116 13.87 -6.61 -2.64
CA PHE A 116 13.00 -6.26 -1.51
C PHE A 116 13.60 -5.14 -0.65
N LEU A 117 14.92 -5.22 -0.40
CA LEU A 117 15.64 -4.20 0.35
C LEU A 117 15.62 -2.86 -0.40
N ASP A 118 15.70 -2.89 -1.73
CA ASP A 118 15.56 -1.72 -2.59
C ASP A 118 14.13 -1.15 -2.51
N TYR A 119 13.08 -1.98 -2.61
CA TYR A 119 11.70 -1.52 -2.44
C TYR A 119 11.45 -0.86 -1.08
N CYS A 120 11.96 -1.43 0.01
CA CYS A 120 11.85 -0.80 1.33
C CYS A 120 12.58 0.54 1.38
N LYS A 121 13.83 0.59 0.89
CA LYS A 121 14.61 1.84 0.83
C LYS A 121 13.92 2.91 -0.01
N GLN A 122 13.43 2.56 -1.20
CA GLN A 122 12.73 3.49 -2.09
C GLN A 122 11.41 3.97 -1.47
N GLY A 123 10.63 3.06 -0.86
CA GLY A 123 9.37 3.39 -0.21
C GLY A 123 9.53 4.36 0.94
N LYS A 124 10.45 4.08 1.87
CA LYS A 124 10.80 4.97 2.98
C LYS A 124 11.19 6.35 2.47
N ARG A 125 12.14 6.39 1.53
CA ARG A 125 12.60 7.65 0.93
C ARG A 125 11.47 8.42 0.26
N ALA A 126 10.59 7.73 -0.47
CA ALA A 126 9.48 8.38 -1.17
C ALA A 126 8.47 9.00 -0.19
N TYR A 127 8.08 8.27 0.86
CA TYR A 127 7.24 8.83 1.92
C TYR A 127 7.88 10.03 2.62
N ALA A 128 9.17 9.94 2.97
CA ALA A 128 9.90 11.06 3.58
C ALA A 128 9.91 12.30 2.68
N ILE A 129 10.20 12.15 1.37
CA ILE A 129 10.15 13.26 0.42
C ILE A 129 8.73 13.81 0.32
N ALA A 130 7.71 12.95 0.23
CA ALA A 130 6.33 13.39 0.18
C ALA A 130 5.95 14.20 1.42
N ALA A 131 6.42 13.82 2.61
CA ALA A 131 6.18 14.52 3.87
C ALA A 131 6.81 15.92 3.91
N THR A 132 7.91 16.16 3.18
CA THR A 132 8.53 17.51 3.10
C THR A 132 7.70 18.54 2.34
N ILE A 133 6.65 18.11 1.62
CA ILE A 133 5.77 18.97 0.82
C ILE A 133 4.40 19.01 1.48
N GLN A 134 3.91 20.20 1.85
CA GLN A 134 2.59 20.36 2.45
C GLN A 134 1.46 19.97 1.47
N GLY A 135 0.48 19.19 1.95
CA GLY A 135 -0.60 18.62 1.13
C GLY A 135 -1.94 19.38 1.18
N GLY A 136 -2.11 20.29 2.13
CA GLY A 136 -3.43 20.80 2.54
C GLY A 136 -4.26 19.74 3.30
N ASP A 137 -5.47 20.12 3.70
CA ASP A 137 -6.28 19.33 4.65
C ASP A 137 -6.99 18.12 3.98
N ASP A 138 -7.22 18.17 2.66
CA ASP A 138 -7.87 17.08 1.92
C ASP A 138 -6.95 15.90 1.60
N ARG A 139 -5.69 15.94 2.07
CA ARG A 139 -4.68 14.92 1.80
C ARG A 139 -4.08 14.45 3.12
N PRO A 140 -3.48 13.25 3.16
CA PRO A 140 -2.79 12.79 4.35
C PRO A 140 -1.78 13.83 4.83
N SER A 141 -1.68 14.00 6.14
CA SER A 141 -0.76 14.95 6.75
C SER A 141 0.69 14.56 6.45
N SER A 142 1.60 15.54 6.53
CA SER A 142 3.04 15.26 6.45
C SER A 142 3.50 14.36 7.59
N GLU A 143 2.88 14.48 8.76
CA GLU A 143 3.18 13.66 9.95
C GLU A 143 2.91 12.18 9.69
N VAL A 144 1.71 11.82 9.24
CA VAL A 144 1.36 10.43 8.92
C VAL A 144 2.31 9.87 7.87
N LEU A 145 2.66 10.63 6.84
CA LEU A 145 3.60 10.12 5.83
C LEU A 145 5.02 9.98 6.35
N MET A 146 5.49 10.86 7.24
CA MET A 146 6.78 10.66 7.90
C MET A 146 6.76 9.39 8.73
N GLN A 147 5.67 9.16 9.45
CA GLN A 147 5.49 7.96 10.24
C GLN A 147 5.44 6.68 9.38
N MET A 148 4.77 6.72 8.22
CA MET A 148 4.80 5.62 7.24
C MET A 148 6.21 5.36 6.71
N SER A 149 7.05 6.39 6.59
CA SER A 149 8.48 6.24 6.26
C SER A 149 9.25 5.57 7.40
N GLU A 150 9.07 6.02 8.63
CA GLU A 150 9.81 5.50 9.79
C GLU A 150 9.44 4.05 10.13
N GLN A 151 8.15 3.72 10.01
CA GLN A 151 7.57 2.43 10.40
C GLN A 151 7.32 1.51 9.20
N PHE A 152 7.93 1.78 8.06
CA PHE A 152 7.65 1.10 6.79
C PHE A 152 7.71 -0.43 6.89
N GLU A 153 8.77 -0.98 7.47
CA GLU A 153 8.96 -2.43 7.59
C GLU A 153 7.91 -3.06 8.52
N MET A 154 7.52 -2.36 9.58
CA MET A 154 6.44 -2.78 10.47
C MET A 154 5.10 -2.78 9.72
N CYS A 155 4.80 -1.73 8.96
CA CYS A 155 3.60 -1.68 8.12
C CYS A 155 3.60 -2.81 7.08
N ALA A 156 4.73 -3.08 6.42
CA ALA A 156 4.87 -4.16 5.45
C ALA A 156 4.65 -5.53 6.10
N TYR A 157 5.15 -5.72 7.32
CA TYR A 157 4.89 -6.93 8.09
C TYR A 157 3.41 -7.07 8.49
N GLY A 158 2.78 -5.98 8.95
CA GLY A 158 1.34 -5.96 9.25
C GLY A 158 0.47 -6.32 8.04
N LEU A 159 0.79 -5.78 6.86
CA LEU A 159 0.12 -6.14 5.60
C LEU A 159 0.26 -7.64 5.27
N ARG A 160 1.43 -8.23 5.56
CA ARG A 160 1.65 -9.66 5.36
C ARG A 160 0.79 -10.52 6.28
N GLU A 161 0.65 -10.12 7.54
CA GLU A 161 -0.24 -10.78 8.48
C GLU A 161 -1.71 -10.63 8.06
N ILE A 162 -2.12 -9.45 7.57
CA ILE A 162 -3.48 -9.21 7.04
C ILE A 162 -3.77 -10.18 5.89
N ARG A 163 -2.83 -10.33 4.95
CA ARG A 163 -2.96 -11.28 3.86
C ARG A 163 -3.08 -12.72 4.35
N ARG A 164 -2.26 -13.11 5.34
CA ARG A 164 -2.26 -14.47 5.89
C ARG A 164 -3.60 -14.81 6.51
N GLU A 165 -4.15 -13.92 7.33
CA GLU A 165 -5.47 -14.10 7.95
C GLU A 165 -6.59 -14.14 6.90
N TRP A 166 -6.49 -13.36 5.83
CA TRP A 166 -7.44 -13.44 4.71
C TRP A 166 -7.36 -14.78 3.97
N GLU A 167 -6.16 -15.27 3.66
CA GLU A 167 -5.95 -16.58 3.02
C GLU A 167 -6.47 -17.74 3.91
N GLU A 168 -6.23 -17.67 5.23
CA GLU A 168 -6.71 -18.65 6.21
C GLU A 168 -8.24 -18.63 6.34
N GLY A 169 -8.86 -17.43 6.40
CA GLY A 169 -10.31 -17.27 6.46
C GLY A 169 -11.04 -17.71 5.18
N ALA A 170 -10.48 -17.43 4.00
CA ALA A 170 -11.02 -17.89 2.72
C ALA A 170 -10.86 -19.41 2.52
N GLY A 171 -9.80 -20.00 3.10
CA GLY A 171 -9.60 -21.45 3.14
C GLY A 171 -10.60 -22.18 4.05
N GLY A 172 -11.16 -21.50 5.05
CA GLY A 172 -12.16 -22.05 5.98
C GLY A 172 -13.53 -22.31 5.36
N GLU A 173 -13.96 -21.52 4.38
CA GLU A 173 -15.24 -21.74 3.67
C GLU A 173 -15.13 -22.75 2.52
N SER A 174 -13.94 -22.95 1.95
CA SER A 174 -13.72 -23.98 0.92
C SER A 174 -13.52 -25.39 1.49
N GLY A 175 -13.28 -25.52 2.80
CA GLY A 175 -13.12 -26.82 3.48
C GLY A 175 -14.43 -27.52 3.89
N LEU A 176 -15.58 -26.86 3.73
CA LEU A 176 -16.90 -27.37 4.17
C LEU A 176 -17.83 -27.81 3.02
N LEU A 177 -17.36 -27.79 1.76
CA LEU A 177 -18.15 -28.20 0.59
C LEU A 177 -17.60 -29.42 -0.16
N LEU A 178 -16.69 -30.19 0.45
CA LEU A 178 -16.29 -31.52 -0.04
C LEU A 178 -16.38 -32.53 1.11
N GLY A 179 -17.62 -32.92 1.42
CA GLY A 179 -17.98 -34.07 2.25
C GLY A 179 -19.15 -34.82 1.63
#